data_AF-A0A0P7FYJ0-F1
#
_entry.id   AF-A0A0P7FYJ0-F1
#
_cell.length_a   1.000
_cell.length_b   1.000
_cell.length_c   1.000
_cell.angle_alpha   90.00
_cell.angle_beta   90.00
_cell.angle_gamma   90.00
#
_symmetry.space_group_name_H-M   'P 1'
#
loop_
_entity.id
_entity.type
_entity.pdbx_description
1 polymer ?
#
loop_
_entity_poly.entity_id
_entity_poly.type
_entity_poly.pdbx_seq_one_letter_code
_entity_poly.pdbx_strand_id
1 'polypeptide(L)'
;MTLTAGVPTVWLGLLDYVEEHDVDLSSLERIVIGGAAAPEALIEQFDELGVEVLHAWGMTEMSPIGTVANLKHDLLDAPKEQQFNVKSKQGLIVPGLEFKVIGDDGDEIEWDGEAFGELLVRGPWVTMEYFNSPAANEADFEGSWLRTGDIVTVDTDGYIEIVDRADDVIKSGGEWISSQELENAIMAHDDVSEAAVIGVPHERWQERPVAMVVAPEGTDRDKLSEELREMLREEYPKWWIPDGFEFIDEIPKTATGKFSKKDLRELYEGEESELLEEDAPADAAPEGED
;
A
#
# COMPACT_ATOMS: atom_id res chain seq x y z
N MET A 1 -10.55 28.23 -12.52
CA MET A 1 -11.22 27.14 -11.78
C MET A 1 -10.39 26.95 -10.54
N THR A 2 -10.93 27.16 -9.34
CA THR A 2 -10.13 27.20 -8.10
C THR A 2 -9.91 25.83 -7.47
N LEU A 3 -10.81 24.88 -7.72
CA LEU A 3 -10.76 23.51 -7.21
C LEU A 3 -11.17 22.52 -8.31
N THR A 4 -10.49 21.38 -8.37
CA THR A 4 -10.86 20.23 -9.21
C THR A 4 -10.41 18.92 -8.58
N ALA A 5 -10.95 17.78 -9.02
CA ALA A 5 -10.68 16.46 -8.46
C ALA A 5 -10.49 15.43 -9.58
N GLY A 6 -9.58 14.49 -9.39
CA GLY A 6 -9.19 13.52 -10.41
C GLY A 6 -8.28 12.42 -9.88
N VAL A 7 -7.96 11.47 -10.76
CA VAL A 7 -7.04 10.36 -10.47
C VAL A 7 -5.60 10.74 -10.86
N PRO A 8 -4.57 10.11 -10.26
CA PRO A 8 -3.16 10.44 -10.53
C PRO A 8 -2.79 10.51 -12.02
N THR A 9 -3.30 9.59 -12.84
CA THR A 9 -2.96 9.54 -14.28
C THR A 9 -3.40 10.77 -15.07
N VAL A 10 -4.52 11.41 -14.68
CA VAL A 10 -4.97 12.66 -15.30
C VAL A 10 -4.07 13.82 -14.88
N TRP A 11 -3.61 13.81 -13.64
CA TRP A 11 -2.73 14.84 -13.10
C TRP A 11 -1.33 14.77 -13.67
N LEU A 12 -0.77 13.57 -13.81
CA LEU A 12 0.50 13.35 -14.51
C LEU A 12 0.43 13.85 -15.95
N GLY A 13 -0.61 13.48 -16.70
CA GLY A 13 -0.80 13.98 -18.06
C GLY A 13 -1.00 15.51 -18.14
N LEU A 14 -1.54 16.14 -17.09
CA LEU A 14 -1.59 17.61 -17.01
C LEU A 14 -0.20 18.21 -16.80
N LEU A 15 0.63 17.62 -15.93
CA LEU A 15 2.00 18.08 -15.72
C LEU A 15 2.84 17.93 -16.98
N ASP A 16 2.78 16.78 -17.65
CA ASP A 16 3.43 16.57 -18.96
C ASP A 16 3.02 17.67 -19.97
N TYR A 17 1.73 18.00 -20.01
CA TYR A 17 1.22 19.06 -20.88
C TYR A 17 1.73 20.46 -20.49
N VAL A 18 1.85 20.75 -19.20
CA VAL A 18 2.36 22.04 -18.68
C VAL A 18 3.87 22.17 -18.93
N GLU A 19 4.63 21.08 -18.97
CA GLU A 19 6.05 21.12 -19.35
C GLU A 19 6.25 21.51 -20.83
N GLU A 20 5.36 21.04 -21.71
CA GLU A 20 5.44 21.30 -23.15
C GLU A 20 4.75 22.61 -23.58
N HIS A 21 3.92 23.21 -22.72
CA HIS A 21 3.07 24.35 -23.06
C HIS A 21 3.02 25.44 -21.99
N ASP A 22 2.91 26.70 -22.42
CA ASP A 22 2.68 27.83 -21.52
C ASP A 22 1.20 27.87 -21.09
N VAL A 23 0.92 27.29 -19.93
CA VAL A 23 -0.44 27.15 -19.36
C VAL A 23 -0.59 28.06 -18.13
N ASP A 24 -1.63 28.89 -18.12
CA ASP A 24 -1.96 29.71 -16.95
C ASP A 24 -2.80 28.93 -15.93
N LEU A 25 -2.14 28.46 -14.87
CA LEU A 25 -2.78 27.80 -13.72
C LEU A 25 -3.04 28.75 -12.54
N SER A 26 -2.85 30.06 -12.68
CA SER A 26 -2.93 31.01 -11.57
C SER A 26 -4.28 31.08 -10.84
N SER A 27 -5.35 30.63 -11.50
CA SER A 27 -6.68 30.55 -10.90
C SER A 27 -6.98 29.24 -10.16
N LEU A 28 -6.09 28.24 -10.26
CA LEU A 28 -6.21 26.93 -9.64
C LEU A 28 -5.47 26.95 -8.31
N GLU A 29 -6.22 26.84 -7.22
CA GLU A 29 -5.66 26.91 -5.87
C GLU A 29 -5.39 25.52 -5.31
N ARG A 30 -6.26 24.56 -5.63
CA ARG A 30 -6.19 23.20 -5.08
C ARG A 30 -6.65 22.14 -6.07
N ILE A 31 -5.99 20.99 -6.05
CA ILE A 31 -6.45 19.75 -6.66
C ILE A 31 -6.70 18.68 -5.61
N VAL A 32 -7.68 17.81 -5.86
CA VAL A 32 -7.92 16.62 -5.06
C VAL A 32 -7.49 15.39 -5.85
N ILE A 33 -6.69 14.55 -5.23
CA ILE A 33 -6.25 13.27 -5.80
C ILE A 33 -6.91 12.16 -4.98
N GLY A 34 -7.55 11.22 -5.66
CA GLY A 34 -8.12 10.04 -5.01
C GLY A 34 -8.22 8.85 -5.97
N GLY A 35 -8.65 7.71 -5.44
CA GLY A 35 -8.79 6.45 -6.18
C GLY A 35 -7.48 5.64 -6.33
N ALA A 36 -6.33 6.25 -6.07
CA ALA A 36 -5.03 5.62 -5.90
C ALA A 36 -4.15 6.54 -5.05
N ALA A 37 -3.05 6.00 -4.49
CA ALA A 37 -2.07 6.78 -3.76
C ALA A 37 -1.56 7.96 -4.61
N ALA A 38 -1.35 9.10 -3.97
CA ALA A 38 -0.73 10.27 -4.59
C ALA A 38 0.80 10.16 -4.42
N PRO A 39 1.59 9.98 -5.50
CA PRO A 39 3.04 9.95 -5.39
C PRO A 39 3.56 11.27 -4.81
N GLU A 40 4.56 11.21 -3.93
CA GLU A 40 5.14 12.41 -3.31
C GLU A 40 5.66 13.40 -4.36
N ALA A 41 6.37 12.91 -5.38
CA ALA A 41 6.84 13.73 -6.50
C ALA A 41 5.70 14.52 -7.20
N LEU A 42 4.50 13.92 -7.31
CA LEU A 42 3.34 14.61 -7.89
C LEU A 42 2.89 15.76 -6.98
N ILE A 43 2.90 15.55 -5.67
CA ILE A 43 2.56 16.58 -4.67
C ILE A 43 3.56 17.73 -4.74
N GLU A 44 4.85 17.42 -4.82
CA GLU A 44 5.92 18.42 -4.93
C GLU A 44 5.81 19.25 -6.21
N GLN A 45 5.63 18.60 -7.37
CA GLN A 45 5.53 19.29 -8.66
C GLN A 45 4.36 20.29 -8.70
N PHE A 46 3.20 19.94 -8.14
CA PHE A 46 2.08 20.89 -8.05
C PHE A 46 2.34 22.00 -7.01
N ASP A 47 3.02 21.70 -5.90
CA ASP A 47 3.41 22.72 -4.91
C ASP A 47 4.36 23.78 -5.53
N GLU A 48 5.29 23.36 -6.39
CA GLU A 48 6.15 24.27 -7.18
C GLU A 48 5.36 25.18 -8.13
N LEU A 49 4.24 24.69 -8.66
CA LEU A 49 3.30 25.46 -9.47
C LEU A 49 2.35 26.34 -8.62
N GLY A 50 2.49 26.31 -7.29
CA GLY A 50 1.64 27.05 -6.36
C GLY A 50 0.24 26.47 -6.19
N VAL A 51 0.04 25.20 -6.55
CA VAL A 51 -1.23 24.48 -6.46
C VAL A 51 -1.17 23.48 -5.31
N GLU A 52 -2.08 23.58 -4.35
CA GLU A 52 -2.14 22.64 -3.24
C GLU A 52 -2.70 21.29 -3.68
N VAL A 53 -1.98 20.21 -3.39
CA VAL A 53 -2.50 18.85 -3.55
C VAL A 53 -3.14 18.38 -2.24
N LEU A 54 -4.38 17.92 -2.33
CA LEU A 54 -5.09 17.25 -1.25
C LEU A 54 -5.34 15.79 -1.63
N HIS A 55 -4.59 14.87 -1.03
CA HIS A 55 -4.87 13.45 -1.16
C HIS A 55 -6.14 13.12 -0.35
N ALA A 56 -7.05 12.37 -0.97
CA ALA A 56 -8.28 11.90 -0.38
C ALA A 56 -8.43 10.41 -0.66
N TRP A 57 -8.57 9.63 0.40
CA TRP A 57 -8.89 8.22 0.29
C TRP A 57 -10.34 7.96 0.70
N GLY A 58 -10.88 6.92 0.08
CA GLY A 58 -12.13 6.31 0.47
C GLY A 58 -12.60 5.34 -0.61
N MET A 59 -13.79 4.80 -0.40
CA MET A 59 -14.36 3.75 -1.22
C MET A 59 -15.84 4.04 -1.50
N THR A 60 -16.39 3.35 -2.50
CA THR A 60 -17.79 3.57 -2.92
C THR A 60 -18.77 3.35 -1.76
N GLU A 61 -18.43 2.38 -0.91
CA GLU A 61 -19.16 1.93 0.27
C GLU A 61 -19.26 3.01 1.36
N MET A 62 -18.44 4.07 1.31
CA MET A 62 -18.48 5.20 2.27
C MET A 62 -18.78 6.56 1.62
N SER A 63 -19.39 6.57 0.44
CA SER A 63 -19.96 7.76 -0.23
C SER A 63 -19.11 9.07 -0.23
N PRO A 64 -17.99 9.13 -0.96
CA PRO A 64 -16.98 8.10 -1.15
C PRO A 64 -15.66 8.43 -0.40
N ILE A 65 -15.63 9.49 0.42
CA ILE A 65 -14.40 9.99 1.07
C ILE A 65 -14.39 9.58 2.54
N GLY A 66 -13.35 8.86 2.94
CA GLY A 66 -13.08 8.46 4.31
C GLY A 66 -12.08 9.38 5.00
N THR A 67 -10.96 9.65 4.33
CA THR A 67 -9.86 10.45 4.89
C THR A 67 -9.39 11.53 3.93
N VAL A 68 -8.76 12.57 4.48
CA VAL A 68 -8.12 13.64 3.70
C VAL A 68 -6.79 14.04 4.34
N ALA A 69 -5.76 14.19 3.53
CA ALA A 69 -4.40 14.50 3.95
C ALA A 69 -4.20 16.01 4.19
N ASN A 70 -4.98 16.57 5.12
CA ASN A 70 -4.79 17.95 5.57
C ASN A 70 -3.69 18.02 6.62
N LEU A 71 -2.85 19.05 6.57
CA LEU A 71 -1.89 19.33 7.63
C LEU A 71 -2.63 19.81 8.90
N LYS A 72 -2.25 19.25 10.04
CA LYS A 72 -2.58 19.83 11.34
C LYS A 72 -1.91 21.20 11.48
N HIS A 73 -2.47 22.03 12.36
CA HIS A 73 -1.99 23.39 12.60
C HIS A 73 -0.48 23.45 12.85
N ASP A 74 0.05 22.55 13.68
CA ASP A 74 1.46 22.56 14.08
C ASP A 74 2.42 22.11 12.96
N LEU A 75 1.88 21.51 11.88
CA LEU A 75 2.64 21.12 10.69
C LEU A 75 2.63 22.19 9.59
N LEU A 76 1.84 23.27 9.71
CA LEU A 76 1.76 24.31 8.68
C LEU A 76 3.09 25.04 8.48
N ASP A 77 3.84 25.21 9.56
CA ASP A 77 5.15 25.88 9.58
C ASP A 77 6.32 24.87 9.61
N ALA A 78 6.04 23.57 9.49
CA ALA A 78 7.06 22.52 9.46
C ALA A 78 7.90 22.59 8.17
N PRO A 79 9.11 22.01 8.13
CA PRO A 79 9.87 21.85 6.89
C PRO A 79 9.01 21.18 5.81
N LYS A 80 9.20 21.59 4.53
CA LYS A 80 8.41 21.07 3.40
C LYS A 80 8.44 19.56 3.28
N GLU A 81 9.60 18.95 3.49
CA GLU A 81 9.78 17.48 3.53
C GLU A 81 8.82 16.82 4.54
N GLN A 82 8.73 17.36 5.76
CA GLN A 82 7.79 16.83 6.77
C GLN A 82 6.33 17.07 6.36
N GLN A 83 6.03 18.19 5.70
CA GLN A 83 4.69 18.44 5.17
C GLN A 83 4.33 17.45 4.06
N PHE A 84 5.27 17.14 3.16
CA PHE A 84 5.07 16.23 2.04
C PHE A 84 4.91 14.79 2.51
N ASN A 85 5.72 14.34 3.46
CA ASN A 85 5.54 13.04 4.11
C ASN A 85 4.14 12.87 4.71
N VAL A 86 3.59 13.89 5.38
CA VAL A 86 2.23 13.81 5.92
C VAL A 86 1.16 13.91 4.83
N LYS A 87 1.41 14.67 3.77
CA LYS A 87 0.48 14.83 2.64
C LYS A 87 0.43 13.62 1.71
N SER A 88 1.45 12.76 1.70
CA SER A 88 1.47 11.53 0.92
C SER A 88 0.61 10.43 1.56
N LYS A 89 0.47 10.42 2.90
CA LYS A 89 -0.47 9.54 3.63
C LYS A 89 -1.93 9.73 3.20
N GLN A 90 -2.80 8.78 3.53
CA GLN A 90 -4.24 8.86 3.24
C GLN A 90 -4.95 9.92 4.08
N GLY A 91 -4.38 10.28 5.23
CA GLY A 91 -4.78 11.47 5.96
C GLY A 91 -5.59 11.19 7.23
N LEU A 92 -6.33 12.20 7.67
CA LEU A 92 -7.17 12.14 8.86
C LEU A 92 -8.60 11.77 8.46
N ILE A 93 -9.29 11.01 9.32
CA ILE A 93 -10.70 10.66 9.14
C ILE A 93 -11.58 11.93 9.03
N VAL A 94 -12.53 11.94 8.09
CA VAL A 94 -13.44 13.08 7.91
C VAL A 94 -14.47 13.17 9.06
N PRO A 95 -14.90 14.38 9.43
CA PRO A 95 -15.90 14.54 10.49
C PRO A 95 -17.20 13.77 10.21
N GLY A 96 -17.68 13.06 11.22
CA GLY A 96 -18.91 12.26 11.15
C GLY A 96 -18.68 10.79 10.81
N LEU A 97 -17.46 10.40 10.44
CA LEU A 97 -17.02 9.01 10.43
C LEU A 97 -16.27 8.68 11.72
N GLU A 98 -16.34 7.41 12.10
CA GLU A 98 -15.52 6.80 13.13
C GLU A 98 -14.71 5.68 12.46
N PHE A 99 -13.49 5.47 12.94
CA PHE A 99 -12.65 4.36 12.51
C PHE A 99 -12.06 3.64 13.72
N LYS A 100 -11.71 2.37 13.53
CA LYS A 100 -10.85 1.59 14.42
C LYS A 100 -9.93 0.74 13.54
N VAL A 101 -8.79 0.34 14.07
CA VAL A 101 -7.84 -0.52 13.36
C VAL A 101 -7.60 -1.75 14.21
N ILE A 102 -7.95 -2.92 13.67
CA ILE A 102 -7.96 -4.18 14.41
C ILE A 102 -6.77 -5.03 13.99
N GLY A 103 -5.94 -5.41 14.96
CA GLY A 103 -4.79 -6.30 14.77
C GLY A 103 -5.20 -7.76 14.59
N ASP A 104 -4.21 -8.63 14.41
CA ASP A 104 -4.42 -10.08 14.21
C ASP A 104 -4.99 -10.80 15.43
N ASP A 105 -4.76 -10.26 16.62
CA ASP A 105 -5.31 -10.76 17.89
C ASP A 105 -6.79 -10.41 18.09
N GLY A 106 -7.34 -9.54 17.22
CA GLY A 106 -8.72 -9.05 17.28
C GLY A 106 -8.90 -7.83 18.17
N ASP A 107 -7.83 -7.29 18.76
CA ASP A 107 -7.84 -6.08 19.56
C ASP A 107 -7.47 -4.85 18.70
N GLU A 108 -7.76 -3.64 19.21
CA GLU A 108 -7.36 -2.40 18.53
C GLU A 108 -5.85 -2.17 18.68
N ILE A 109 -5.18 -1.81 17.58
CA ILE A 109 -3.75 -1.50 17.61
C ILE A 109 -3.46 -0.18 18.33
N GLU A 110 -2.23 -0.01 18.82
CA GLU A 110 -1.74 1.29 19.26
C GLU A 110 -1.52 2.24 18.07
N TRP A 111 -1.65 3.54 18.31
CA TRP A 111 -1.41 4.57 17.29
C TRP A 111 0.02 5.10 17.43
N ASP A 112 0.99 4.26 17.13
CA ASP A 112 2.43 4.55 17.20
C ASP A 112 3.06 4.82 15.83
N GLY A 113 2.37 4.48 14.74
CA GLY A 113 2.88 4.55 13.36
C GLY A 113 3.71 3.33 12.95
N GLU A 114 3.74 2.28 13.77
CA GLU A 114 4.49 1.04 13.55
C GLU A 114 3.55 -0.18 13.54
N ALA A 115 2.57 -0.23 14.45
CA ALA A 115 1.60 -1.30 14.49
C ALA A 115 0.67 -1.27 13.26
N PHE A 116 0.30 -2.47 12.80
CA PHE A 116 -0.56 -2.66 11.62
C PHE A 116 -1.83 -3.42 11.96
N GLY A 117 -2.93 -3.07 11.30
CA GLY A 117 -4.17 -3.82 11.39
C GLY A 117 -5.17 -3.44 10.31
N GLU A 118 -6.30 -4.12 10.29
CA GLU A 118 -7.36 -3.87 9.33
C GLU A 118 -8.17 -2.63 9.71
N LEU A 119 -8.34 -1.72 8.76
CA LEU A 119 -9.15 -0.53 8.92
C LEU A 119 -10.65 -0.88 8.86
N LEU A 120 -11.36 -0.55 9.94
CA LEU A 120 -12.81 -0.63 10.03
C LEU A 120 -13.38 0.79 10.15
N VAL A 121 -14.40 1.09 9.35
CA VAL A 121 -15.03 2.41 9.31
C VAL A 121 -16.53 2.29 9.54
N ARG A 122 -17.11 3.25 10.28
CA ARG A 122 -18.56 3.40 10.39
C ARG A 122 -18.98 4.85 10.33
N GLY A 123 -20.22 5.09 9.94
CA GLY A 123 -20.80 6.42 9.99
C GLY A 123 -22.12 6.53 9.23
N PRO A 124 -22.75 7.71 9.23
CA PRO A 124 -24.10 7.90 8.71
C PRO A 124 -24.28 7.63 7.22
N TRP A 125 -23.19 7.68 6.44
CA TRP A 125 -23.19 7.46 4.99
C TRP A 125 -22.31 6.28 4.56
N VAL A 126 -21.86 5.47 5.53
CA VAL A 126 -21.25 4.16 5.24
C VAL A 126 -22.37 3.17 4.99
N THR A 127 -22.26 2.40 3.92
CA THR A 127 -23.22 1.35 3.61
C THR A 127 -23.24 0.33 4.74
N MET A 128 -24.39 -0.30 4.96
CA MET A 128 -24.55 -1.33 6.01
C MET A 128 -24.64 -2.74 5.42
N GLU A 129 -24.81 -2.85 4.11
CA GLU A 129 -24.85 -4.11 3.38
C GLU A 129 -24.67 -3.88 1.87
N TYR A 130 -24.20 -4.89 1.18
CA TYR A 130 -24.32 -5.02 -0.27
C TYR A 130 -25.67 -5.62 -0.66
N PHE A 131 -26.21 -5.12 -1.78
CA PHE A 131 -27.48 -5.61 -2.32
C PHE A 131 -27.37 -7.05 -2.82
N ASN A 132 -28.15 -7.95 -2.22
CA ASN A 132 -28.28 -9.36 -2.63
C ASN A 132 -26.96 -10.16 -2.61
N SER A 133 -26.07 -9.85 -1.65
CA SER A 133 -24.79 -10.56 -1.47
C SER A 133 -24.58 -11.05 -0.03
N PRO A 134 -25.34 -12.07 0.44
CA PRO A 134 -25.28 -12.51 1.85
C PRO A 134 -23.89 -12.91 2.33
N ALA A 135 -23.11 -13.59 1.49
CA ALA A 135 -21.75 -14.03 1.84
C ALA A 135 -20.79 -12.84 2.01
N ALA A 136 -20.86 -11.83 1.13
CA ALA A 136 -20.07 -10.61 1.27
C ALA A 136 -20.52 -9.80 2.49
N ASN A 137 -21.83 -9.77 2.77
CA ASN A 137 -22.36 -9.07 3.95
C ASN A 137 -21.88 -9.70 5.27
N GLU A 138 -21.72 -11.02 5.30
CA GLU A 138 -21.20 -11.73 6.47
C GLU A 138 -19.69 -11.53 6.65
N ALA A 139 -18.94 -11.40 5.55
CA ALA A 139 -17.49 -11.20 5.57
C ALA A 139 -17.10 -9.76 5.88
N ASP A 140 -17.76 -8.78 5.24
CA ASP A 140 -17.27 -7.39 5.15
C ASP A 140 -17.91 -6.46 6.20
N PHE A 141 -18.89 -6.93 6.97
CA PHE A 141 -19.56 -6.11 7.99
C PHE A 141 -19.56 -6.75 9.37
N GLU A 142 -19.05 -6.00 10.35
CA GLU A 142 -19.12 -6.34 11.77
C GLU A 142 -20.11 -5.40 12.48
N GLY A 143 -21.39 -5.79 12.49
CA GLY A 143 -22.45 -4.95 13.03
C GLY A 143 -22.64 -3.68 12.19
N SER A 144 -22.24 -2.52 12.72
CA SER A 144 -22.29 -1.24 11.98
C SER A 144 -20.96 -0.87 11.32
N TRP A 145 -19.93 -1.68 11.49
CA TRP A 145 -18.58 -1.43 10.97
C TRP A 145 -18.42 -2.10 9.62
N LEU A 146 -17.96 -1.34 8.63
CA LEU A 146 -17.46 -1.86 7.36
C LEU A 146 -15.99 -2.20 7.52
N ARG A 147 -15.62 -3.43 7.21
CA ARG A 147 -14.24 -3.87 6.98
C ARG A 147 -13.81 -3.40 5.60
N THR A 148 -12.81 -2.52 5.51
CA THR A 148 -12.41 -1.95 4.22
C THR A 148 -11.52 -2.90 3.41
N GLY A 149 -10.94 -3.90 4.09
CA GLY A 149 -9.91 -4.76 3.54
C GLY A 149 -8.59 -4.02 3.28
N ASP A 150 -8.40 -2.82 3.84
CA ASP A 150 -7.11 -2.12 3.83
C ASP A 150 -6.40 -2.36 5.15
N ILE A 151 -5.12 -2.66 5.08
CA ILE A 151 -4.23 -2.75 6.24
C ILE A 151 -3.50 -1.43 6.37
N VAL A 152 -3.56 -0.88 7.58
CA VAL A 152 -3.09 0.47 7.84
C VAL A 152 -2.25 0.51 9.10
N THR A 153 -1.37 1.49 9.16
CA THR A 153 -0.86 2.01 10.43
C THR A 153 -1.47 3.39 10.71
N VAL A 154 -1.44 3.78 11.97
CA VAL A 154 -1.94 5.06 12.44
C VAL A 154 -0.88 5.69 13.31
N ASP A 155 -0.39 6.87 12.92
CA ASP A 155 0.61 7.56 13.74
C ASP A 155 0.00 8.21 14.98
N THR A 156 0.85 8.69 15.88
CA THR A 156 0.43 9.37 17.13
C THR A 156 -0.42 10.63 16.89
N ASP A 157 -0.40 11.17 15.67
CA ASP A 157 -1.22 12.27 15.22
C ASP A 157 -2.56 11.81 14.60
N GLY A 158 -2.79 10.51 14.46
CA GLY A 158 -4.01 9.94 13.90
C GLY A 158 -4.05 9.97 12.38
N TYR A 159 -2.93 10.24 11.71
CA TYR A 159 -2.86 10.07 10.26
C TYR A 159 -2.81 8.59 9.92
N ILE A 160 -3.70 8.20 9.02
CA ILE A 160 -3.81 6.85 8.51
C ILE A 160 -2.92 6.72 7.27
N GLU A 161 -2.13 5.66 7.26
CA GLU A 161 -1.28 5.26 6.15
C GLU A 161 -1.63 3.83 5.74
N ILE A 162 -2.05 3.66 4.49
CA ILE A 162 -2.34 2.35 3.92
C ILE A 162 -1.03 1.69 3.52
N VAL A 163 -0.84 0.50 4.07
CA VAL A 163 0.38 -0.30 3.95
C VAL A 163 0.19 -1.38 2.90
N ASP A 164 -1.01 -1.98 2.84
CA ASP A 164 -1.37 -2.98 1.83
C ASP A 164 -2.90 -3.28 1.86
N ARG A 165 -3.35 -4.24 1.05
CA ARG A 165 -4.67 -4.86 1.14
C ARG A 165 -4.64 -6.10 2.03
N ALA A 166 -5.71 -6.37 2.76
CA ALA A 166 -5.82 -7.49 3.70
C ALA A 166 -5.61 -8.86 3.02
N ASP A 167 -6.01 -9.00 1.75
CA ASP A 167 -5.81 -10.22 0.95
C ASP A 167 -4.40 -10.32 0.34
N ASP A 168 -3.61 -9.25 0.42
CA ASP A 168 -2.28 -9.13 -0.17
C ASP A 168 -1.16 -9.13 0.90
N VAL A 169 -1.44 -8.73 2.14
CA VAL A 169 -0.47 -8.88 3.25
C VAL A 169 -0.13 -10.33 3.51
N ILE A 170 1.14 -10.56 3.80
CA ILE A 170 1.70 -11.87 4.12
C ILE A 170 1.79 -11.99 5.63
N LYS A 171 1.11 -12.99 6.20
CA LYS A 171 1.10 -13.24 7.65
C LYS A 171 2.17 -14.24 8.02
N SER A 172 3.33 -13.73 8.45
CA SER A 172 4.52 -14.52 8.73
C SER A 172 4.83 -14.50 10.23
N GLY A 173 4.49 -15.58 10.93
CA GLY A 173 4.89 -15.79 12.32
C GLY A 173 4.16 -14.92 13.35
N GLY A 174 2.95 -14.46 13.02
CA GLY A 174 2.17 -13.53 13.83
C GLY A 174 2.41 -12.05 13.50
N GLU A 175 3.29 -11.79 12.52
CA GLU A 175 3.61 -10.46 12.03
C GLU A 175 3.13 -10.25 10.59
N TRP A 176 2.93 -8.98 10.23
CA TRP A 176 2.42 -8.55 8.92
C TRP A 176 3.59 -8.05 8.06
N ILE A 177 3.71 -8.58 6.84
CA ILE A 177 4.69 -8.13 5.85
C ILE A 177 3.94 -7.47 4.69
N SER A 178 4.19 -6.19 4.46
CA SER A 178 3.65 -5.50 3.27
C SER A 178 4.28 -6.08 2.02
N SER A 179 3.47 -6.76 1.22
CA SER A 179 3.90 -7.27 -0.07
C SER A 179 4.15 -6.12 -1.03
N GLN A 180 3.36 -5.05 -0.95
CA GLN A 180 3.49 -3.88 -1.81
C GLN A 180 4.77 -3.07 -1.54
N GLU A 181 5.20 -2.92 -0.28
CA GLU A 181 6.47 -2.24 0.02
C GLU A 181 7.66 -3.01 -0.54
N LEU A 182 7.68 -4.33 -0.36
CA LEU A 182 8.72 -5.18 -0.96
C LEU A 182 8.70 -5.12 -2.48
N GLU A 183 7.52 -5.12 -3.11
CA GLU A 183 7.38 -4.94 -4.55
C GLU A 183 7.97 -3.61 -5.04
N ASN A 184 7.63 -2.51 -4.38
CA ASN A 184 8.11 -1.18 -4.74
C ASN A 184 9.64 -1.09 -4.59
N ALA A 185 10.18 -1.63 -3.49
CA ALA A 185 11.62 -1.67 -3.27
C ALA A 185 12.33 -2.52 -4.34
N ILE A 186 11.81 -3.71 -4.67
CA ILE A 186 12.38 -4.56 -5.72
C ILE A 186 12.32 -3.88 -7.09
N MET A 187 11.20 -3.23 -7.43
CA MET A 187 11.02 -2.51 -8.69
C MET A 187 11.87 -1.24 -8.81
N ALA A 188 12.47 -0.75 -7.71
CA ALA A 188 13.41 0.36 -7.75
C ALA A 188 14.79 -0.02 -8.33
N HIS A 189 15.07 -1.33 -8.50
CA HIS A 189 16.31 -1.81 -9.08
C HIS A 189 16.27 -1.74 -10.62
N ASP A 190 17.31 -1.15 -11.24
CA ASP A 190 17.35 -0.88 -12.70
C ASP A 190 17.19 -2.14 -13.59
N ASP A 191 17.63 -3.30 -13.11
CA ASP A 191 17.52 -4.59 -13.81
C ASP A 191 16.20 -5.35 -13.53
N VAL A 192 15.21 -4.70 -12.89
CA VAL A 192 13.87 -5.24 -12.68
C VAL A 192 12.85 -4.49 -13.53
N SER A 193 12.04 -5.21 -14.30
CA SER A 193 10.97 -4.63 -15.14
C SER A 193 9.61 -4.63 -14.44
N GLU A 194 9.26 -5.74 -13.78
CA GLU A 194 8.06 -5.85 -12.96
C GLU A 194 8.38 -6.79 -11.77
N ALA A 195 7.80 -6.55 -10.60
CA ALA A 195 7.86 -7.49 -9.49
C ALA A 195 6.52 -7.60 -8.75
N ALA A 196 6.22 -8.79 -8.24
CA ALA A 196 5.09 -9.07 -7.38
C ALA A 196 5.53 -9.99 -6.24
N VAL A 197 5.16 -9.69 -5.00
CA VAL A 197 5.50 -10.49 -3.83
C VAL A 197 4.23 -11.16 -3.32
N ILE A 198 4.30 -12.46 -3.10
CA ILE A 198 3.17 -13.27 -2.62
C ILE A 198 3.54 -13.99 -1.33
N GLY A 199 2.54 -14.15 -0.47
CA GLY A 199 2.62 -15.04 0.69
C GLY A 199 2.43 -16.48 0.25
N VAL A 200 3.39 -17.33 0.59
CA VAL A 200 3.38 -18.75 0.30
C VAL A 200 3.28 -19.52 1.62
N PRO A 201 2.41 -20.55 1.72
CA PRO A 201 2.27 -21.34 2.94
C PRO A 201 3.60 -21.90 3.46
N HIS A 202 3.85 -21.76 4.76
CA HIS A 202 5.07 -22.24 5.41
C HIS A 202 4.75 -22.94 6.74
N GLU A 203 5.32 -24.14 6.95
CA GLU A 203 4.96 -25.00 8.09
C GLU A 203 5.12 -24.34 9.46
N ARG A 204 6.18 -23.53 9.62
CA ARG A 204 6.51 -22.87 10.90
C ARG A 204 5.88 -21.49 11.07
N TRP A 205 5.73 -20.76 9.96
CA TRP A 205 5.49 -19.31 9.99
C TRP A 205 4.13 -18.93 9.43
N GLN A 206 3.27 -19.91 9.14
CA GLN A 206 2.01 -19.75 8.42
C GLN A 206 2.23 -19.37 6.95
N GLU A 207 2.86 -18.23 6.67
CA GLU A 207 3.28 -17.81 5.33
C GLU A 207 4.70 -17.25 5.33
N ARG A 208 5.35 -17.26 4.15
CA ARG A 208 6.61 -16.57 3.89
C ARG A 208 6.55 -15.83 2.55
N PRO A 209 7.21 -14.66 2.43
CA PRO A 209 7.25 -13.92 1.19
C PRO A 209 8.12 -14.61 0.14
N VAL A 210 7.60 -14.70 -1.09
CA VAL A 210 8.33 -15.08 -2.29
C VAL A 210 8.11 -14.00 -3.34
N ALA A 211 9.20 -13.53 -3.95
CA ALA A 211 9.16 -12.49 -4.97
C ALA A 211 9.16 -13.12 -6.37
N MET A 212 8.18 -12.74 -7.19
CA MET A 212 8.09 -13.03 -8.61
C MET A 212 8.68 -11.84 -9.38
N VAL A 213 9.74 -12.06 -10.14
CA VAL A 213 10.54 -11.00 -10.76
C VAL A 213 10.56 -11.18 -12.27
N VAL A 214 10.25 -10.11 -13.00
CA VAL A 214 10.48 -10.02 -14.45
C VAL A 214 11.73 -9.17 -14.67
N ALA A 215 12.73 -9.75 -15.32
CA ALA A 215 14.00 -9.08 -15.62
C ALA A 215 14.24 -9.03 -17.14
N PRO A 216 14.99 -8.03 -17.65
CA PRO A 216 15.36 -7.95 -19.07
C PRO A 216 16.09 -9.21 -19.56
N GLU A 217 15.95 -9.53 -20.85
CA GLU A 217 16.67 -10.64 -21.47
C GLU A 217 18.19 -10.49 -21.33
N GLY A 218 18.86 -11.56 -20.90
CA GLY A 218 20.32 -11.57 -20.71
C GLY A 218 20.80 -11.11 -19.34
N THR A 219 19.89 -10.76 -18.44
CA THR A 219 20.20 -10.46 -17.03
C THR A 219 20.70 -11.72 -16.32
N ASP A 220 21.75 -11.58 -15.51
CA ASP A 220 22.26 -12.64 -14.64
C ASP A 220 21.34 -12.77 -13.41
N ARG A 221 20.47 -13.76 -13.43
CA ARG A 221 19.40 -13.97 -12.44
C ARG A 221 19.94 -14.27 -11.05
N ASP A 222 21.00 -15.06 -10.95
CA ASP A 222 21.58 -15.43 -9.65
C ASP A 222 22.20 -14.21 -8.98
N LYS A 223 22.94 -13.41 -9.75
CA LYS A 223 23.52 -12.14 -9.30
C LYS A 223 22.42 -11.15 -8.88
N LEU A 224 21.37 -11.01 -9.68
CA LEU A 224 20.26 -10.10 -9.38
C LEU A 224 19.53 -10.50 -8.09
N SER A 225 19.28 -11.79 -7.86
CA SER A 225 18.68 -12.27 -6.60
C SER A 225 19.52 -11.91 -5.37
N GLU A 226 20.85 -12.02 -5.46
CA GLU A 226 21.75 -11.60 -4.37
C GLU A 226 21.69 -10.08 -4.14
N GLU A 227 21.71 -9.29 -5.21
CA GLU A 227 21.64 -7.82 -5.16
C GLU A 227 20.31 -7.33 -4.57
N LEU A 228 19.18 -7.88 -5.01
CA LEU A 228 17.86 -7.56 -4.46
C LEU A 228 17.75 -7.93 -2.98
N ARG A 229 18.30 -9.09 -2.59
CA ARG A 229 18.29 -9.53 -1.20
C ARG A 229 19.15 -8.65 -0.30
N GLU A 230 20.30 -8.18 -0.79
CA GLU A 230 21.16 -7.24 -0.04
C GLU A 230 20.47 -5.89 0.10
N MET A 231 19.93 -5.34 -0.99
CA MET A 231 19.18 -4.08 -1.00
C MET A 231 18.02 -4.09 0.00
N LEU A 232 17.18 -5.12 -0.01
CA LEU A 232 16.06 -5.22 0.93
C LEU A 232 16.52 -5.33 2.40
N ARG A 233 17.69 -5.92 2.68
CA ARG A 233 18.23 -6.02 4.05
C ARG A 233 18.73 -4.70 4.60
N GLU A 234 19.01 -3.71 3.75
CA GLU A 234 19.42 -2.38 4.19
C GLU A 234 18.22 -1.58 4.74
N GLU A 235 17.03 -1.81 4.20
CA GLU A 235 15.81 -1.06 4.51
C GLU A 235 14.84 -1.79 5.43
N TYR A 236 14.74 -3.12 5.31
CA TYR A 236 13.73 -3.93 5.99
C TYR A 236 14.36 -4.91 6.98
N PRO A 237 13.63 -5.27 8.06
CA PRO A 237 14.11 -6.27 9.00
C PRO A 237 14.23 -7.63 8.32
N LYS A 238 15.15 -8.47 8.81
CA LYS A 238 15.51 -9.76 8.19
C LYS A 238 14.31 -10.67 7.88
N TRP A 239 13.25 -10.57 8.67
CA TRP A 239 12.06 -11.40 8.53
C TRP A 239 11.10 -10.93 7.43
N TRP A 240 11.25 -9.73 6.89
CA TRP A 240 10.52 -9.28 5.69
C TRP A 240 11.10 -9.84 4.40
N ILE A 241 12.40 -10.18 4.40
CA ILE A 241 13.14 -10.51 3.19
C ILE A 241 12.53 -11.76 2.53
N PRO A 242 12.24 -11.73 1.21
CA PRO A 242 11.76 -12.90 0.48
C PRO A 242 12.69 -14.12 0.62
N ASP A 243 12.08 -15.27 0.89
CA ASP A 243 12.78 -16.55 0.97
C ASP A 243 13.26 -16.98 -0.43
N GLY A 244 12.51 -16.63 -1.48
CA GLY A 244 12.86 -16.89 -2.87
C GLY A 244 12.61 -15.70 -3.80
N PHE A 245 13.40 -15.64 -4.87
CA PHE A 245 13.23 -14.74 -6.02
C PHE A 245 13.07 -15.59 -7.28
N GLU A 246 11.84 -15.73 -7.75
CA GLU A 246 11.47 -16.56 -8.90
C GLU A 246 11.35 -15.70 -10.15
N PHE A 247 12.02 -16.09 -11.22
CA PHE A 247 12.04 -15.30 -12.46
C PHE A 247 11.03 -15.81 -13.49
N ILE A 248 10.03 -15.00 -13.77
CA ILE A 248 8.95 -15.30 -14.71
C ILE A 248 9.00 -14.36 -15.93
N ASP A 249 8.35 -14.78 -17.02
CA ASP A 249 8.34 -14.01 -18.27
C ASP A 249 7.43 -12.77 -18.19
N GLU A 250 6.30 -12.86 -17.48
CA GLU A 250 5.37 -11.75 -17.27
C GLU A 250 4.56 -11.94 -15.97
N ILE A 251 4.16 -10.84 -15.34
CA ILE A 251 3.23 -10.89 -14.19
C ILE A 251 1.78 -10.98 -14.71
N PRO A 252 0.99 -11.98 -14.28
CA PRO A 252 -0.43 -12.07 -14.61
C PRO A 252 -1.19 -10.81 -14.16
N LYS A 253 -2.11 -10.33 -15.00
CA LYS A 253 -2.90 -9.11 -14.74
C LYS A 253 -4.40 -9.41 -14.73
N THR A 254 -5.12 -8.76 -13.83
CA THR A 254 -6.59 -8.79 -13.74
C THR A 254 -7.22 -8.10 -14.96
N ALA A 255 -8.54 -8.24 -15.13
CA ALA A 255 -9.30 -7.55 -16.18
C ALA A 255 -9.20 -6.01 -16.15
N THR A 256 -8.73 -5.43 -15.03
CA THR A 256 -8.51 -3.99 -14.87
C THR A 256 -7.05 -3.56 -15.10
N GLY A 257 -6.16 -4.50 -15.44
CA GLY A 257 -4.75 -4.25 -15.71
C GLY A 257 -3.83 -4.25 -14.48
N LYS A 258 -4.35 -4.46 -13.28
CA LYS A 258 -3.56 -4.62 -12.03
C LYS A 258 -2.95 -6.01 -11.94
N PHE A 259 -1.81 -6.18 -11.26
CA PHE A 259 -1.22 -7.49 -10.97
C PHE A 259 -2.23 -8.41 -10.26
N SER A 260 -2.24 -9.68 -10.66
CA SER A 260 -3.14 -10.71 -10.13
C SER A 260 -2.35 -11.63 -9.19
N LYS A 261 -2.19 -11.24 -7.93
CA LYS A 261 -1.49 -12.06 -6.92
C LYS A 261 -2.16 -13.40 -6.70
N LYS A 262 -3.48 -13.47 -6.90
CA LYS A 262 -4.23 -14.73 -6.92
C LYS A 262 -3.71 -15.69 -7.98
N ASP A 263 -3.59 -15.25 -9.23
CA ASP A 263 -3.12 -16.11 -10.32
C ASP A 263 -1.63 -16.47 -10.14
N LEU A 264 -0.84 -15.59 -9.53
CA LEU A 264 0.55 -15.89 -9.14
C LEU A 264 0.63 -16.98 -8.07
N ARG A 265 -0.21 -16.94 -7.03
CA ARG A 265 -0.29 -17.99 -6.01
C ARG A 265 -0.67 -19.33 -6.65
N GLU A 266 -1.65 -19.34 -7.56
CA GLU A 266 -2.03 -20.54 -8.31
C GLU A 266 -0.90 -21.07 -9.21
N LEU A 267 -0.12 -20.18 -9.85
CA LEU A 267 1.06 -20.56 -10.64
C LEU A 267 2.13 -21.20 -9.77
N TYR A 268 2.44 -20.58 -8.63
CA TYR A 268 3.45 -21.05 -7.69
C TYR A 268 3.08 -22.41 -7.07
N GLU A 269 1.81 -22.62 -6.71
CA GLU A 269 1.34 -23.93 -6.22
C GLU A 269 1.45 -25.04 -7.28
N GLY A 270 1.44 -24.69 -8.56
CA GLY A 270 1.58 -25.62 -9.68
C GLY A 270 3.02 -26.01 -10.01
N GLU A 271 3.99 -25.21 -9.58
CA GLU A 271 5.42 -25.49 -9.70
C GLU A 271 5.91 -26.07 -8.38
N GLU A 272 6.46 -27.29 -8.36
CA GLU A 272 7.13 -27.84 -7.16
C GLU A 272 8.43 -27.03 -6.90
N SER A 273 8.33 -25.81 -6.36
CA SER A 273 9.50 -25.00 -6.02
C SER A 273 10.12 -25.52 -4.71
N GLU A 274 11.35 -26.03 -4.82
CA GLU A 274 12.16 -26.57 -3.72
C GLU A 274 12.74 -25.48 -2.78
N LEU A 275 12.41 -24.20 -2.99
CA LEU A 275 13.06 -23.06 -2.31
C LEU A 275 12.70 -22.87 -0.84
N LEU A 276 11.63 -23.48 -0.33
CA LEU A 276 11.14 -23.24 1.03
C LEU A 276 11.93 -23.98 2.14
N GLU A 277 12.86 -24.89 1.79
CA GLU A 277 13.54 -25.73 2.80
C GLU A 277 14.87 -25.18 3.35
N GLU A 278 15.58 -24.26 2.65
CA GLU A 278 16.98 -23.94 3.01
C GLU A 278 17.25 -22.53 3.59
N ASP A 279 16.42 -21.51 3.35
CA ASP A 279 16.81 -20.11 3.64
C ASP A 279 15.98 -19.36 4.71
N ALA A 280 14.93 -19.97 5.26
CA ALA A 280 14.14 -19.33 6.32
C ALA A 280 14.99 -19.18 7.61
N PRO A 281 15.17 -17.96 8.15
CA PRO A 281 15.96 -17.77 9.36
C PRO A 281 15.33 -18.52 10.55
N ALA A 282 16.12 -19.31 11.26
CA ALA A 282 15.64 -20.05 12.43
C ALA A 282 15.09 -19.15 13.56
N ASP A 283 15.47 -17.87 13.57
CA ASP A 283 15.12 -16.85 14.57
C ASP A 283 14.41 -15.63 13.91
N ALA A 284 13.51 -15.87 12.95
CA ALA A 284 12.86 -14.79 12.18
C ALA A 284 11.75 -14.02 12.91
N ALA A 285 11.29 -14.44 14.10
CA ALA A 285 10.39 -13.61 14.89
C ALA A 285 11.21 -12.65 15.76
N PRO A 286 10.79 -11.39 15.97
CA PRO A 286 11.35 -10.58 17.04
C PRO A 286 11.24 -11.37 18.35
N GLU A 287 12.35 -11.50 19.09
CA GLU A 287 12.28 -11.99 20.47
C GLU A 287 11.40 -11.00 21.22
N GLY A 288 10.23 -11.44 21.70
CA GLY A 288 9.39 -10.63 22.56
C GLY A 288 10.20 -10.19 23.77
N GLU A 289 10.53 -8.91 23.86
CA GLU A 289 11.07 -8.34 25.10
C GLU A 289 9.91 -8.28 26.12
N ASP A 290 9.94 -9.22 27.07
CA ASP A 290 9.10 -9.26 28.28
C ASP A 290 9.14 -7.96 29.12
#